data_AF-A0A382BN43-F1
#
_entry.id   AF-A0A382BN43-F1
#
_cell.length_a   1.000
_cell.length_b   1.000
_cell.length_c   1.000
_cell.angle_alpha   90.00
_cell.angle_beta   90.00
_cell.angle_gamma   90.00
#
_symmetry.space_group_name_H-M   'P 1'
#
loop_
_entity.id
_entity.type
_entity.pdbx_description
1 polymer ?
#
loop_
_entity_poly.entity_id
_entity_poly.type
_entity_poly.pdbx_seq_one_letter_code
_entity_poly.pdbx_strand_id
1 'polypeptide(L)'
;MQAVDKLTGEGGRKVELEQILKRLAEQVAAVDRNITPTQPHYIPSIGTSSEPTIVERLISEWEKAHPEEMANVVLKKRGNGKDGCFEIKYPEAEKGSRKRLDFGFSSNSAPQGCDNQEDLEWAIEFKKINWVGGTGTDQAERAVGKLCSPYPATGPILDDALRVKKHSYGRRFAVILLSPDVHPDQLEKCKNHPKRKERWYPEKENDRIIALSNTFKKNNGIAFEAEPVLPLVEAIFDYKGIQFSRGKVRRIVDLDSHPNFSRLTIVGWEIM
;
A
#
# COMPACT_ATOMS: atom_id res chain seq x y z
N MET A 1 -23.08 30.75 12.29
CA MET A 1 -22.38 31.22 13.50
C MET A 1 -21.36 30.16 13.83
N GLN A 2 -20.08 30.43 13.54
CA GLN A 2 -18.97 29.49 13.73
C GLN A 2 -18.65 29.36 15.22
N ALA A 3 -18.63 28.15 15.74
CA ALA A 3 -18.09 27.87 17.07
C ALA A 3 -16.57 27.83 16.96
N VAL A 4 -15.93 28.90 17.45
CA VAL A 4 -14.49 29.01 17.63
C VAL A 4 -14.16 28.37 18.98
N ASP A 5 -13.39 27.29 18.96
CA ASP A 5 -12.85 26.68 20.18
C ASP A 5 -11.69 27.57 20.68
N LYS A 6 -11.96 28.30 21.76
CA LYS A 6 -11.15 29.44 22.24
C LYS A 6 -10.11 29.08 23.30
N LEU A 7 -9.75 27.81 23.48
CA LEU A 7 -8.97 27.40 24.66
C LEU A 7 -7.63 26.69 24.43
N THR A 8 -7.20 26.40 23.19
CA THR A 8 -5.88 25.75 22.96
C THR A 8 -4.99 26.39 21.90
N GLY A 9 -5.50 27.27 21.02
CA GLY A 9 -4.68 27.82 19.94
C GLY A 9 -4.19 26.78 18.91
N GLU A 10 -4.69 25.54 18.94
CA GLU A 10 -4.35 24.49 17.96
C GLU A 10 -5.39 24.48 16.83
N GLY A 11 -5.23 25.40 15.86
CA GLY A 11 -6.19 25.64 14.78
C GLY A 11 -6.03 24.76 13.53
N GLY A 12 -5.72 23.48 13.67
CA GLY A 12 -5.62 22.54 12.55
C GLY A 12 -6.09 21.15 12.93
N ARG A 13 -7.13 20.63 12.27
CA ARG A 13 -7.59 19.24 12.47
C ARG A 13 -6.56 18.30 11.87
N LYS A 14 -5.68 17.71 12.69
CA LYS A 14 -4.61 16.79 12.28
C LYS A 14 -5.15 15.67 11.38
N VAL A 15 -4.43 15.33 10.31
CA VAL A 15 -4.80 14.21 9.44
C VAL A 15 -4.37 12.92 10.12
N GLU A 16 -5.36 12.10 10.49
CA GLU A 16 -5.12 10.83 11.17
C GLU A 16 -4.87 9.69 10.17
N LEU A 17 -4.14 8.64 10.58
CA LEU A 17 -3.90 7.45 9.75
C LEU A 17 -5.19 6.85 9.19
N GLU A 18 -6.27 6.89 9.98
CA GLU A 18 -7.57 6.39 9.53
C GLU A 18 -8.14 7.18 8.35
N GLN A 19 -7.93 8.50 8.33
CA GLN A 19 -8.32 9.36 7.22
C GLN A 19 -7.45 9.06 6.00
N ILE A 20 -6.13 8.90 6.17
CA ILE A 20 -5.22 8.48 5.08
C ILE A 20 -5.72 7.18 4.43
N LEU A 21 -5.94 6.14 5.23
CA LEU A 21 -6.40 4.84 4.71
C LEU A 21 -7.77 4.93 4.01
N LYS A 22 -8.68 5.76 4.55
CA LYS A 22 -9.97 6.01 3.91
C LYS A 22 -9.79 6.66 2.54
N ARG A 23 -8.95 7.71 2.44
CA ARG A 23 -8.68 8.42 1.20
C ARG A 23 -8.03 7.53 0.15
N LEU A 24 -7.06 6.71 0.54
CA LEU A 24 -6.45 5.71 -0.33
C LEU A 24 -7.50 4.71 -0.84
N ALA A 25 -8.35 4.18 0.05
CA ALA A 25 -9.40 3.22 -0.32
C ALA A 25 -10.42 3.80 -1.31
N GLU A 26 -10.79 5.08 -1.17
CA GLU A 26 -11.69 5.79 -2.11
C GLU A 26 -11.14 5.80 -3.54
N GLN A 27 -9.81 5.83 -3.72
CA GLN A 27 -9.19 5.93 -5.05
C GLN A 27 -8.95 4.58 -5.73
N VAL A 28 -9.00 3.47 -4.98
CA VAL A 28 -8.61 2.14 -5.46
C VAL A 28 -9.31 1.76 -6.75
N ALA A 29 -10.64 1.96 -6.85
CA ALA A 29 -11.39 1.57 -8.03
C ALA A 29 -11.04 2.39 -9.28
N ALA A 30 -10.71 3.69 -9.11
CA ALA A 30 -10.29 4.55 -10.21
C ALA A 30 -8.86 4.23 -10.66
N VAL A 31 -7.97 3.96 -9.71
CA VAL A 31 -6.58 3.57 -9.99
C VAL A 31 -6.53 2.20 -10.65
N ASP A 32 -7.22 1.20 -10.13
CA ASP A 32 -7.21 -0.17 -10.65
C ASP A 32 -7.57 -0.25 -12.14
N ARG A 33 -8.53 0.57 -12.57
CA ARG A 33 -8.97 0.67 -13.98
C ARG A 33 -7.97 1.32 -14.92
N ASN A 34 -7.09 2.18 -14.42
CA ASN A 34 -6.25 3.07 -15.24
C ASN A 34 -4.74 2.93 -14.98
N ILE A 35 -4.33 2.01 -14.12
CA ILE A 35 -2.93 1.88 -13.70
C ILE A 35 -2.09 1.12 -14.74
N THR A 36 -0.86 1.56 -14.94
CA THR A 36 0.10 0.84 -15.79
C THR A 36 0.63 -0.39 -15.05
N PRO A 37 0.60 -1.59 -15.65
CA PRO A 37 1.17 -2.78 -15.04
C PRO A 37 2.70 -2.77 -15.04
N THR A 38 3.32 -3.63 -14.24
CA THR A 38 4.78 -3.73 -14.14
C THR A 38 5.44 -4.20 -15.44
N GLN A 39 4.72 -5.00 -16.24
CA GLN A 39 5.20 -5.53 -17.52
C GLN A 39 4.15 -5.26 -18.61
N PRO A 40 4.56 -4.93 -19.86
CA PRO A 40 3.63 -4.52 -20.92
C PRO A 40 2.54 -5.55 -21.28
N HIS A 41 2.80 -6.83 -21.03
CA HIS A 41 1.90 -7.95 -21.36
C HIS A 41 1.05 -8.42 -20.17
N TYR A 42 1.11 -7.72 -19.04
CA TYR A 42 0.22 -7.98 -17.91
C TYR A 42 -1.10 -7.25 -18.14
N ILE A 43 -2.20 -7.88 -17.74
CA ILE A 43 -3.48 -7.18 -17.65
C ILE A 43 -3.33 -6.10 -16.57
N PRO A 44 -3.62 -4.82 -16.87
CA PRO A 44 -3.60 -3.73 -15.90
C PRO A 44 -4.46 -4.00 -14.66
N SER A 45 -3.88 -3.78 -13.47
CA SER A 45 -4.56 -3.73 -12.16
C SER A 45 -3.58 -3.38 -11.06
N ILE A 46 -4.07 -3.03 -9.87
CA ILE A 46 -3.22 -2.88 -8.68
C ILE A 46 -2.44 -4.16 -8.41
N GLY A 47 -3.02 -5.34 -8.63
CA GLY A 47 -2.34 -6.63 -8.43
C GLY A 47 -1.15 -6.89 -9.34
N THR A 48 -1.12 -6.28 -10.53
CA THR A 48 -0.06 -6.45 -11.54
C THR A 48 0.90 -5.26 -11.67
N SER A 49 0.63 -4.14 -11.00
CA SER A 49 1.49 -2.96 -10.97
C SER A 49 2.56 -3.01 -9.87
N SER A 50 3.61 -2.18 -10.03
CA SER A 50 4.66 -2.04 -9.03
C SER A 50 4.17 -1.18 -7.87
N GLU A 51 4.72 -1.40 -6.67
CA GLU A 51 4.37 -0.64 -5.47
C GLU A 51 4.56 0.88 -5.64
N PRO A 52 5.70 1.39 -6.15
CA PRO A 52 5.85 2.82 -6.42
C PRO A 52 4.77 3.37 -7.37
N THR A 53 4.44 2.63 -8.43
CA THR A 53 3.38 3.04 -9.36
C THR A 53 2.01 3.08 -8.68
N ILE A 54 1.71 2.14 -7.79
CA ILE A 54 0.43 2.13 -7.06
C ILE A 54 0.35 3.32 -6.12
N VAL A 55 1.40 3.57 -5.33
CA VAL A 55 1.46 4.68 -4.38
C VAL A 55 1.32 6.02 -5.10
N GLU A 56 2.14 6.26 -6.14
CA GLU A 56 2.07 7.49 -6.92
C GLU A 56 0.66 7.75 -7.48
N ARG A 57 0.00 6.69 -8.00
CA ARG A 57 -1.35 6.81 -8.57
C ARG A 57 -2.43 7.03 -7.51
N LEU A 58 -2.39 6.30 -6.39
CA LEU A 58 -3.35 6.50 -5.29
C LEU A 58 -3.27 7.91 -4.72
N ILE A 59 -2.05 8.42 -4.48
CA ILE A 59 -1.85 9.77 -3.97
C ILE A 59 -2.25 10.84 -5.01
N SER A 60 -1.95 10.62 -6.29
CA SER A 60 -2.36 11.55 -7.35
C SER A 60 -3.88 11.64 -7.49
N GLU A 61 -4.60 10.52 -7.39
CA GLU A 61 -6.07 10.55 -7.41
C GLU A 61 -6.65 11.13 -6.11
N TRP A 62 -5.98 10.94 -4.97
CA TRP A 62 -6.37 11.60 -3.72
C TRP A 62 -6.26 13.13 -3.86
N GLU A 63 -5.11 13.65 -4.30
CA GLU A 63 -4.92 15.10 -4.48
C GLU A 63 -5.96 15.70 -5.44
N LYS A 64 -6.31 15.01 -6.54
CA LYS A 64 -7.38 15.46 -7.44
C LYS A 64 -8.76 15.49 -6.79
N ALA A 65 -9.06 14.50 -5.96
CA ALA A 65 -10.37 14.34 -5.33
C ALA A 65 -10.55 15.24 -4.10
N HIS A 66 -9.47 15.54 -3.38
CA HIS A 66 -9.44 16.34 -2.15
C HIS A 66 -8.23 17.31 -2.17
N PRO A 67 -8.17 18.24 -3.14
CA PRO A 67 -7.02 19.14 -3.30
C PRO A 67 -6.80 20.05 -2.08
N GLU A 68 -7.86 20.35 -1.33
CA GLU A 68 -7.80 21.11 -0.09
C GLU A 68 -7.09 20.38 1.06
N GLU A 69 -6.89 19.06 0.98
CA GLU A 69 -6.10 18.30 1.96
C GLU A 69 -4.59 18.31 1.59
N MET A 70 -4.26 18.52 0.30
CA MET A 70 -2.94 18.29 -0.30
C MET A 70 -2.33 19.52 -1.02
N ALA A 71 -2.94 20.72 -0.91
CA ALA A 71 -2.60 21.86 -1.77
C ALA A 71 -1.11 22.28 -1.80
N ASN A 72 -0.36 21.99 -0.74
CA ASN A 72 1.07 22.31 -0.63
C ASN A 72 2.01 21.13 -0.94
N VAL A 73 1.46 19.99 -1.37
CA VAL A 73 2.20 18.76 -1.65
C VAL A 73 2.63 18.74 -3.11
N VAL A 74 3.94 18.63 -3.35
CA VAL A 74 4.49 18.54 -4.72
C VAL A 74 4.54 17.07 -5.14
N LEU A 75 3.65 16.66 -6.05
CA LEU A 75 3.53 15.28 -6.54
C LEU A 75 4.66 14.89 -7.50
N LYS A 76 5.86 14.71 -6.96
CA LYS A 76 7.03 14.21 -7.69
C LYS A 76 8.00 13.48 -6.76
N LYS A 77 8.93 12.74 -7.37
CA LYS A 77 10.08 12.16 -6.65
C LYS A 77 11.00 13.28 -6.17
N ARG A 78 11.40 13.24 -4.90
CA ARG A 78 12.23 14.30 -4.29
C ARG A 78 13.64 14.40 -4.91
N GLY A 79 14.16 13.30 -5.46
CA GLY A 79 15.44 13.31 -6.17
C GLY A 79 16.60 13.80 -5.28
N ASN A 80 17.35 14.78 -5.77
CA ASN A 80 18.41 15.48 -5.02
C ASN A 80 17.94 16.85 -4.47
N GLY A 81 16.69 17.24 -4.73
CA GLY A 81 16.10 18.50 -4.24
C GLY A 81 15.52 18.35 -2.83
N LYS A 82 14.90 19.42 -2.35
CA LYS A 82 14.14 19.43 -1.09
C LYS A 82 12.63 19.25 -1.28
N ASP A 83 12.13 19.45 -2.50
CA ASP A 83 10.72 19.40 -2.84
C ASP A 83 10.32 18.05 -3.45
N GLY A 84 9.08 17.61 -3.20
CA GLY A 84 8.57 16.32 -3.65
C GLY A 84 8.21 15.41 -2.48
N CYS A 85 7.15 14.64 -2.64
CA CYS A 85 6.59 13.77 -1.60
C CYS A 85 6.94 12.29 -1.76
N PHE A 86 7.52 11.86 -2.89
CA PHE A 86 7.85 10.45 -3.14
C PHE A 86 9.34 10.18 -3.08
N GLU A 87 9.70 8.94 -2.73
CA GLU A 87 11.06 8.39 -2.86
C GLU A 87 12.11 9.26 -2.13
N ILE A 88 11.76 9.66 -0.91
CA ILE A 88 12.53 10.59 -0.07
C ILE A 88 13.73 9.83 0.51
N LYS A 89 14.93 10.33 0.29
CA LYS A 89 16.13 9.67 0.81
C LYS A 89 16.17 9.79 2.34
N TYR A 90 16.39 8.68 3.02
CA TYR A 90 16.66 8.66 4.46
C TYR A 90 17.92 9.50 4.76
N PRO A 91 17.85 10.50 5.67
CA PRO A 91 18.97 11.42 5.89
C PRO A 91 20.26 10.74 6.39
N GLU A 92 20.12 9.70 7.20
CA GLU A 92 21.24 8.88 7.69
C GLU A 92 21.71 7.80 6.70
N ALA A 93 21.11 7.72 5.51
CA ALA A 93 21.44 6.68 4.56
C ALA A 93 22.87 6.85 4.04
N GLU A 94 23.67 5.80 4.23
CA GLU A 94 25.04 5.70 3.74
C GLU A 94 25.15 6.11 2.26
N LYS A 95 26.33 6.65 1.89
CA LYS A 95 26.60 7.07 0.52
C LYS A 95 26.43 5.88 -0.43
N GLY A 96 25.45 5.97 -1.34
CA GLY A 96 25.11 4.90 -2.28
C GLY A 96 23.92 4.02 -1.88
N SER A 97 23.36 4.20 -0.68
CA SER A 97 22.13 3.52 -0.28
C SER A 97 20.98 3.87 -1.23
N ARG A 98 20.27 2.83 -1.68
CA ARG A 98 19.07 2.94 -2.52
C ARG A 98 17.78 3.01 -1.71
N LYS A 99 17.86 2.87 -0.38
CA LYS A 99 16.68 2.89 0.49
C LYS A 99 16.11 4.30 0.56
N ARG A 100 14.82 4.41 0.26
CA ARG A 100 14.05 5.65 0.22
C ARG A 100 12.72 5.39 0.92
N LEU A 101 12.20 6.42 1.55
CA LEU A 101 10.84 6.44 2.08
C LEU A 101 9.89 6.59 0.89
N ASP A 102 8.89 5.72 0.82
CA ASP A 102 7.95 5.70 -0.30
C ASP A 102 7.18 7.01 -0.44
N PHE A 103 6.63 7.51 0.67
CA PHE A 103 5.81 8.72 0.68
C PHE A 103 5.96 9.51 1.99
N GLY A 104 6.01 10.83 1.88
CA GLY A 104 5.91 11.71 3.03
C GLY A 104 5.33 13.06 2.69
N PHE A 105 4.50 13.60 3.58
CA PHE A 105 3.76 14.83 3.35
C PHE A 105 3.32 15.48 4.67
N SER A 106 2.99 16.77 4.55
CA SER A 106 2.29 17.57 5.55
C SER A 106 0.99 18.07 4.92
N SER A 107 -0.12 17.73 5.55
CA SER A 107 -1.44 18.19 5.11
C SER A 107 -1.61 19.70 5.32
N ASN A 108 -2.64 20.30 4.72
CA ASN A 108 -2.95 21.71 4.97
C ASN A 108 -3.40 22.00 6.41
N SER A 109 -3.74 20.95 7.16
CA SER A 109 -4.09 21.00 8.57
C SER A 109 -2.96 20.47 9.48
N ALA A 110 -1.75 20.33 8.94
CA ALA A 110 -0.61 19.85 9.69
C ALA A 110 -0.31 20.75 10.91
N PRO A 111 0.24 20.18 11.99
CA PRO A 111 0.68 20.97 13.14
C PRO A 111 1.69 22.06 12.76
N GLN A 112 1.75 23.11 13.57
CA GLN A 112 2.75 24.17 13.37
C GLN A 112 4.17 23.60 13.32
N GLY A 113 4.95 24.10 12.36
CA GLY A 113 6.32 23.68 12.10
C GLY A 113 6.44 22.54 11.10
N CYS A 114 5.36 21.84 10.75
CA CYS A 114 5.40 20.89 9.65
C CYS A 114 5.40 21.61 8.29
N ASP A 115 6.20 21.12 7.36
CA ASP A 115 6.29 21.54 5.96
C ASP A 115 6.40 20.32 5.03
N ASN A 116 6.44 20.56 3.72
CA ASN A 116 6.60 19.49 2.71
C ASN A 116 8.06 19.31 2.25
N GLN A 117 9.02 19.76 3.05
CA GLN A 117 10.46 19.71 2.76
C GLN A 117 11.19 18.87 3.81
N GLU A 118 11.53 19.43 4.97
CA GLU A 118 12.40 18.79 5.97
C GLU A 118 11.66 18.43 7.27
N ASP A 119 10.40 18.84 7.43
CA ASP A 119 9.60 18.58 8.63
C ASP A 119 8.19 18.06 8.27
N LEU A 120 8.10 16.80 7.88
CA LEU A 120 6.88 16.15 7.41
C LEU A 120 5.97 15.74 8.57
N GLU A 121 4.66 16.01 8.44
CA GLU A 121 3.64 15.47 9.36
C GLU A 121 3.69 13.94 9.37
N TRP A 122 3.72 13.34 8.18
CA TRP A 122 3.74 11.90 7.98
C TRP A 122 4.93 11.44 7.13
N ALA A 123 5.60 10.38 7.58
CA ALA A 123 6.49 9.55 6.81
C ALA A 123 5.93 8.13 6.74
N ILE A 124 5.68 7.63 5.53
CA ILE A 124 4.92 6.41 5.27
C ILE A 124 5.72 5.48 4.36
N GLU A 125 5.92 4.24 4.81
CA GLU A 125 6.35 3.14 3.95
C GLU A 125 5.15 2.31 3.51
N PHE A 126 5.17 1.86 2.26
CA PHE A 126 4.18 0.95 1.71
C PHE A 126 4.79 -0.43 1.53
N LYS A 127 3.93 -1.45 1.65
CA LYS A 127 4.30 -2.81 1.29
C LYS A 127 3.17 -3.49 0.55
N LYS A 128 3.43 -3.95 -0.65
CA LYS A 128 2.51 -4.78 -1.43
C LYS A 128 2.84 -6.26 -1.27
N ILE A 129 1.82 -7.05 -0.99
CA ILE A 129 1.90 -8.51 -0.93
C ILE A 129 0.85 -9.13 -1.84
N ASN A 130 1.31 -9.89 -2.83
CA ASN A 130 0.43 -10.71 -3.68
C ASN A 130 0.42 -12.13 -3.14
N TRP A 131 -0.77 -12.65 -2.83
CA TRP A 131 -0.96 -14.06 -2.50
C TRP A 131 -1.03 -14.96 -3.73
N VAL A 132 -1.56 -14.41 -4.83
CA VAL A 132 -1.70 -15.08 -6.11
C VAL A 132 -1.15 -14.15 -7.20
N GLY A 133 -0.42 -14.70 -8.16
CA GLY A 133 0.13 -13.95 -9.29
C GLY A 133 -0.93 -13.54 -10.33
N GLY A 134 -0.57 -12.63 -11.23
CA GLY A 134 -1.45 -12.20 -12.33
C GLY A 134 -1.87 -13.32 -13.31
N THR A 135 -1.17 -14.46 -13.31
CA THR A 135 -1.54 -15.71 -13.99
C THR A 135 -2.56 -16.56 -13.24
N GLY A 136 -2.76 -16.34 -11.95
CA GLY A 136 -3.55 -17.22 -11.08
C GLY A 136 -2.70 -18.23 -10.32
N THR A 137 -1.38 -18.18 -10.46
CA THR A 137 -0.44 -19.06 -9.75
C THR A 137 -0.28 -18.66 -8.30
N ASP A 138 -0.35 -19.64 -7.41
CA ASP A 138 -0.06 -19.53 -5.98
C ASP A 138 1.30 -18.86 -5.67
N GLN A 139 1.31 -17.87 -4.79
CA GLN A 139 2.48 -17.21 -4.22
C GLN A 139 2.42 -17.12 -2.68
N ALA A 140 1.51 -17.87 -2.04
CA ALA A 140 1.16 -17.69 -0.63
C ALA A 140 2.33 -17.97 0.33
N GLU A 141 3.14 -19.00 0.08
CA GLU A 141 4.34 -19.29 0.89
C GLU A 141 5.28 -18.08 0.96
N ARG A 142 5.55 -17.46 -0.21
CA ARG A 142 6.37 -16.26 -0.31
C ARG A 142 5.69 -15.06 0.36
N ALA A 143 4.38 -14.93 0.24
CA ALA A 143 3.60 -13.87 0.88
C ALA A 143 3.68 -13.96 2.42
N VAL A 144 3.44 -15.15 2.97
CA VAL A 144 3.56 -15.44 4.41
C VAL A 144 4.99 -15.16 4.89
N GLY A 145 6.01 -15.67 4.18
CA GLY A 145 7.41 -15.42 4.55
C GLY A 145 7.76 -13.93 4.61
N LYS A 146 7.22 -13.12 3.71
CA LYS A 146 7.44 -11.67 3.71
C LYS A 146 6.70 -10.94 4.83
N LEU A 147 5.51 -11.39 5.21
CA LEU A 147 4.71 -10.75 6.26
C LEU A 147 5.15 -11.20 7.67
N CYS A 148 5.45 -12.48 7.82
CA CYS A 148 5.61 -13.13 9.12
C CYS A 148 7.06 -13.50 9.47
N SER A 149 8.05 -13.04 8.71
CA SER A 149 9.44 -13.27 9.08
C SER A 149 9.87 -12.32 10.20
N PRO A 150 10.45 -12.83 11.31
CA PRO A 150 11.02 -12.02 12.37
C PRO A 150 12.43 -11.50 12.04
N TYR A 151 12.92 -11.69 10.81
CA TYR A 151 14.23 -11.25 10.37
C TYR A 151 14.09 -10.16 9.31
N PRO A 152 14.62 -8.94 9.52
CA PRO A 152 14.45 -7.83 8.56
C PRO A 152 14.92 -8.15 7.13
N ALA A 153 15.93 -9.01 6.98
CA ALA A 153 16.44 -9.43 5.66
C ALA A 153 15.40 -10.19 4.81
N THR A 154 14.41 -10.84 5.45
CA THR A 154 13.39 -11.65 4.77
C THR A 154 11.96 -11.24 5.09
N GLY A 155 11.75 -10.40 6.12
CA GLY A 155 10.48 -9.79 6.50
C GLY A 155 10.47 -8.30 6.14
N PRO A 156 10.21 -7.95 4.87
CA PRO A 156 10.33 -6.56 4.43
C PRO A 156 9.34 -5.63 5.13
N ILE A 157 8.17 -6.10 5.61
CA ILE A 157 7.27 -5.26 6.42
C ILE A 157 7.88 -4.86 7.77
N LEU A 158 8.65 -5.77 8.39
CA LEU A 158 9.44 -5.49 9.59
C LEU A 158 10.60 -4.56 9.27
N ASP A 159 11.32 -4.77 8.16
CA ASP A 159 12.37 -3.83 7.74
C ASP A 159 11.79 -2.43 7.52
N ASP A 160 10.64 -2.31 6.87
CA ASP A 160 9.95 -1.03 6.65
C ASP A 160 9.62 -0.34 7.98
N ALA A 161 9.04 -1.06 8.95
CA ALA A 161 8.72 -0.52 10.28
C ALA A 161 9.97 -0.05 11.06
N LEU A 162 11.05 -0.84 11.02
CA LEU A 162 12.32 -0.49 11.66
C LEU A 162 13.01 0.71 11.00
N ARG A 163 12.83 0.88 9.68
CA ARG A 163 13.42 1.97 8.91
C ARG A 163 12.65 3.25 9.08
N VAL A 164 11.33 3.23 8.91
CA VAL A 164 10.50 4.44 8.90
C VAL A 164 10.63 5.21 10.21
N LYS A 165 10.73 4.50 11.34
CA LYS A 165 10.97 5.09 12.68
C LYS A 165 12.26 5.92 12.78
N LYS A 166 13.24 5.68 11.92
CA LYS A 166 14.52 6.41 11.87
C LYS A 166 14.49 7.58 10.87
N HIS A 167 13.36 7.84 10.22
CA HIS A 167 13.29 8.88 9.21
C HIS A 167 13.23 10.27 9.87
N SER A 168 14.35 11.00 9.87
CA SER A 168 14.47 12.24 10.65
C SER A 168 13.60 13.41 10.19
N TYR A 169 12.98 13.34 9.01
CA TYR A 169 12.01 14.37 8.58
C TYR A 169 10.59 14.07 9.04
N GLY A 170 10.23 12.86 9.45
CA GLY A 170 8.85 12.54 9.83
C GLY A 170 8.57 12.85 11.30
N ARG A 171 7.40 13.40 11.60
CA ARG A 171 6.89 13.49 12.99
C ARG A 171 6.04 12.29 13.37
N ARG A 172 5.27 11.77 12.42
CA ARG A 172 4.47 10.54 12.56
C ARG A 172 4.91 9.55 11.51
N PHE A 173 4.92 8.28 11.88
CA PHE A 173 5.43 7.21 11.03
C PHE A 173 4.34 6.19 10.79
N ALA A 174 4.22 5.68 9.57
CA ALA A 174 3.30 4.60 9.28
C ALA A 174 3.91 3.56 8.33
N VAL A 175 3.41 2.34 8.47
CA VAL A 175 3.57 1.29 7.46
C VAL A 175 2.18 0.91 6.95
N ILE A 176 2.01 0.89 5.63
CA ILE A 176 0.74 0.56 4.97
C ILE A 176 0.93 -0.68 4.10
N LEU A 177 0.22 -1.76 4.42
CA LEU A 177 0.11 -2.96 3.61
C LEU A 177 -0.98 -2.81 2.55
N LEU A 178 -0.65 -3.15 1.30
CA LEU A 178 -1.57 -3.32 0.17
C LEU A 178 -1.61 -4.80 -0.22
N SER A 179 -2.75 -5.45 -0.01
CA SER A 179 -2.92 -6.90 -0.22
C SER A 179 -4.04 -7.19 -1.22
N PRO A 180 -3.72 -7.49 -2.49
CA PRO A 180 -4.69 -8.03 -3.43
C PRO A 180 -5.13 -9.42 -2.98
N ASP A 181 -6.26 -9.46 -2.28
CA ASP A 181 -6.82 -10.68 -1.70
C ASP A 181 -7.63 -11.45 -2.75
N VAL A 182 -7.65 -12.77 -2.63
CA VAL A 182 -8.31 -13.66 -3.59
C VAL A 182 -9.17 -14.68 -2.86
N HIS A 183 -10.48 -14.54 -3.02
CA HIS A 183 -11.48 -15.40 -2.38
C HIS A 183 -12.08 -16.41 -3.38
N PRO A 184 -12.65 -17.54 -2.92
CA PRO A 184 -13.15 -18.60 -3.81
C PRO A 184 -14.20 -18.15 -4.83
N ASP A 185 -15.04 -17.19 -4.48
CA ASP A 185 -16.05 -16.62 -5.39
C ASP A 185 -15.43 -15.86 -6.58
N GLN A 186 -14.13 -15.51 -6.51
CA GLN A 186 -13.37 -14.99 -7.64
C GLN A 186 -13.34 -15.97 -8.82
N LEU A 187 -13.51 -17.28 -8.58
CA LEU A 187 -13.53 -18.27 -9.65
C LEU A 187 -14.64 -17.98 -10.66
N GLU A 188 -15.83 -17.60 -10.21
CA GLU A 188 -16.93 -17.29 -11.12
C GLU A 188 -16.68 -15.97 -11.86
N LYS A 189 -16.15 -14.95 -11.17
CA LYS A 189 -15.72 -13.69 -11.81
C LYS A 189 -14.66 -13.96 -12.89
N CYS A 190 -13.63 -14.74 -12.57
CA CYS A 190 -12.56 -15.11 -13.48
C CYS A 190 -13.06 -15.89 -14.69
N LYS A 191 -14.01 -16.82 -14.50
CA LYS A 191 -14.60 -17.64 -15.57
C LYS A 191 -15.33 -16.79 -16.62
N ASN A 192 -15.99 -15.72 -16.18
CA ASN A 192 -16.78 -14.83 -17.04
C ASN A 192 -16.00 -13.60 -17.53
N HIS A 193 -14.78 -13.38 -17.04
CA HIS A 193 -13.98 -12.22 -17.40
C HIS A 193 -13.43 -12.30 -18.84
N PRO A 194 -13.59 -11.24 -19.67
CA PRO A 194 -13.20 -11.27 -21.09
C PRO A 194 -11.71 -11.50 -21.31
N LYS A 195 -10.87 -11.00 -20.40
CA LYS A 195 -9.39 -11.13 -20.46
C LYS A 195 -8.84 -12.42 -19.83
N ARG A 196 -9.67 -13.38 -19.38
CA ARG A 196 -9.17 -14.56 -18.64
C ARG A 196 -8.14 -15.39 -19.43
N LYS A 197 -8.30 -15.44 -20.76
CA LYS A 197 -7.45 -16.13 -21.73
C LYS A 197 -6.40 -15.24 -22.39
N GLU A 198 -6.28 -13.98 -21.98
CA GLU A 198 -5.29 -13.07 -22.57
C GLU A 198 -3.88 -13.61 -22.30
N ARG A 199 -3.12 -13.82 -23.38
CA ARG A 199 -1.82 -14.47 -23.31
C ARG A 199 -0.81 -13.58 -22.59
N TRP A 200 -0.03 -14.18 -21.69
CA TRP A 200 1.11 -13.52 -21.07
C TRP A 200 2.29 -13.43 -22.06
N TYR A 201 2.51 -14.49 -22.83
CA TYR A 201 3.45 -14.51 -23.96
C TYR A 201 2.74 -15.09 -25.19
N PRO A 202 3.08 -14.66 -26.42
CA PRO A 202 2.44 -15.15 -27.65
C PRO A 202 2.39 -16.69 -27.72
N GLU A 203 3.43 -17.36 -27.22
CA GLU A 203 3.60 -18.81 -27.27
C GLU A 203 2.98 -19.57 -26.08
N LYS A 204 2.54 -18.87 -25.03
CA LYS A 204 2.05 -19.50 -23.80
C LYS A 204 0.55 -19.30 -23.64
N GLU A 205 -0.20 -20.37 -23.87
CA GLU A 205 -1.60 -20.41 -23.45
C GLU A 205 -1.69 -20.22 -21.94
N ASN A 206 -2.60 -19.35 -21.52
CA ASN A 206 -2.87 -19.11 -20.10
C ASN A 206 -4.37 -18.91 -19.92
N ASP A 207 -5.05 -19.92 -19.37
CA ASP A 207 -6.42 -19.76 -18.89
C ASP A 207 -6.40 -19.58 -17.38
N ARG A 208 -6.55 -18.34 -16.94
CA ARG A 208 -6.40 -17.96 -15.52
C ARG A 208 -7.39 -18.68 -14.61
N ILE A 209 -8.58 -19.07 -15.11
CA ILE A 209 -9.51 -19.86 -14.30
C ILE A 209 -8.95 -21.24 -13.96
N ILE A 210 -8.21 -21.88 -14.87
CA ILE A 210 -7.58 -23.18 -14.62
C ILE A 210 -6.50 -23.03 -13.55
N ALA A 211 -5.62 -22.03 -13.71
CA ALA A 211 -4.57 -21.75 -12.75
C ALA A 211 -5.14 -21.40 -11.36
N LEU A 212 -6.13 -20.52 -11.30
CA LEU A 212 -6.76 -20.10 -10.06
C LEU A 212 -7.53 -21.25 -9.38
N SER A 213 -8.23 -22.08 -10.14
CA SER A 213 -8.92 -23.28 -9.62
C SER A 213 -7.91 -24.25 -9.00
N ASN A 214 -6.76 -24.46 -9.64
CA ASN A 214 -5.70 -25.30 -9.09
C ASN A 214 -5.09 -24.72 -7.81
N THR A 215 -4.90 -23.40 -7.77
CA THR A 215 -4.42 -22.68 -6.58
C THR A 215 -5.39 -22.86 -5.40
N PHE A 216 -6.70 -22.67 -5.60
CA PHE A 216 -7.69 -22.94 -4.55
C PHE A 216 -7.77 -24.41 -4.16
N LYS A 217 -7.69 -25.34 -5.12
CA LYS A 217 -7.67 -26.78 -4.83
C LYS A 217 -6.51 -27.16 -3.91
N LYS A 218 -5.31 -26.60 -4.14
CA LYS A 218 -4.15 -26.82 -3.27
C LYS A 218 -4.34 -26.26 -1.86
N ASN A 219 -5.10 -25.17 -1.73
CA ASN A 219 -5.40 -24.52 -0.46
C ASN A 219 -6.77 -24.91 0.13
N ASN A 220 -7.31 -26.09 -0.23
CA ASN A 220 -8.59 -26.59 0.28
C ASN A 220 -9.79 -25.64 0.11
N GLY A 221 -9.77 -24.80 -0.93
CA GLY A 221 -10.81 -23.80 -1.18
C GLY A 221 -10.82 -22.64 -0.18
N ILE A 222 -9.76 -22.45 0.61
CA ILE A 222 -9.65 -21.36 1.57
C ILE A 222 -9.17 -20.09 0.86
N ALA A 223 -9.69 -18.94 1.27
CA ALA A 223 -9.29 -17.64 0.77
C ALA A 223 -7.80 -17.35 1.01
N PHE A 224 -7.22 -16.58 0.11
CA PHE A 224 -5.87 -16.03 0.24
C PHE A 224 -5.98 -14.55 0.56
N GLU A 225 -5.77 -14.19 1.83
CA GLU A 225 -6.00 -12.83 2.32
C GLU A 225 -5.07 -12.47 3.48
N ALA A 226 -4.83 -11.17 3.67
CA ALA A 226 -3.91 -10.69 4.69
C ALA A 226 -4.43 -10.77 6.13
N GLU A 227 -5.74 -10.68 6.32
CA GLU A 227 -6.30 -10.47 7.66
C GLU A 227 -5.96 -11.57 8.68
N PRO A 228 -6.03 -12.87 8.35
CA PRO A 228 -5.66 -13.94 9.27
C PRO A 228 -4.20 -13.89 9.74
N VAL A 229 -3.31 -13.23 9.00
CA VAL A 229 -1.89 -13.14 9.35
C VAL A 229 -1.50 -11.83 10.05
N LEU A 230 -2.37 -10.83 10.11
CA LEU A 230 -2.07 -9.55 10.78
C LEU A 230 -1.69 -9.71 12.26
N PRO A 231 -2.35 -10.56 13.07
CA PRO A 231 -1.92 -10.76 14.46
C PRO A 231 -0.49 -11.30 14.58
N LEU A 232 0.00 -12.05 13.57
CA LEU A 232 1.38 -12.53 13.54
C LEU A 232 2.36 -11.40 13.22
N VAL A 233 2.00 -10.49 12.32
CA VAL A 233 2.78 -9.27 12.02
C VAL A 233 2.92 -8.42 13.29
N GLU A 234 1.81 -8.17 13.98
CA GLU A 234 1.78 -7.39 15.23
C GLU A 234 2.61 -8.07 16.34
N ALA A 235 2.47 -9.39 16.51
CA ALA A 235 3.30 -10.13 17.46
C ALA A 235 4.81 -10.06 17.15
N ILE A 236 5.19 -9.97 15.87
CA ILE A 236 6.59 -9.75 15.47
C ILE A 236 7.05 -8.34 15.82
N PHE A 237 6.21 -7.32 15.61
CA PHE A 237 6.53 -5.96 16.03
C PHE A 237 6.73 -5.88 17.55
N ASP A 238 5.83 -6.48 18.33
CA ASP A 238 5.96 -6.59 19.79
C ASP A 238 7.26 -7.29 20.19
N TYR A 239 7.55 -8.45 19.59
CA TYR A 239 8.77 -9.22 19.84
C TYR A 239 10.06 -8.42 19.52
N LYS A 240 9.99 -7.48 18.57
CA LYS A 240 11.09 -6.59 18.20
C LYS A 240 11.10 -5.26 18.96
N GLY A 241 10.19 -5.07 19.91
CA GLY A 241 10.09 -3.86 20.72
C GLY A 241 9.68 -2.62 19.91
N ILE A 242 8.98 -2.80 18.79
CA ILE A 242 8.40 -1.71 18.01
C ILE A 242 7.08 -1.35 18.69
N GLN A 243 6.90 -0.08 19.06
CA GLN A 243 5.60 0.40 19.52
C GLN A 243 4.74 0.72 18.30
N PHE A 244 3.50 0.26 18.26
CA PHE A 244 2.60 0.49 17.14
C PHE A 244 1.15 0.63 17.60
N SER A 245 0.34 1.31 16.79
CA SER A 245 -1.12 1.30 16.93
C SER A 245 -1.69 -0.02 16.41
N ARG A 246 -2.81 -0.51 16.96
CA ARG A 246 -3.56 -1.63 16.35
C ARG A 246 -3.82 -1.38 14.85
N GLY A 247 -3.63 -2.42 14.03
CA GLY A 247 -3.83 -2.35 12.58
C GLY A 247 -5.23 -1.88 12.19
N LYS A 248 -5.29 -0.82 11.39
CA LYS A 248 -6.54 -0.28 10.84
C LYS A 248 -6.78 -0.88 9.46
N VAL A 249 -7.88 -1.61 9.29
CA VAL A 249 -8.20 -2.37 8.07
C VAL A 249 -9.26 -1.65 7.24
N ARG A 250 -9.06 -1.62 5.91
CA ARG A 250 -10.04 -1.23 4.90
C ARG A 250 -10.08 -2.29 3.80
N ARG A 251 -11.28 -2.81 3.52
CA ARG A 251 -11.49 -3.80 2.46
C ARG A 251 -12.21 -3.14 1.30
N ILE A 252 -11.69 -3.35 0.10
CA ILE A 252 -12.28 -2.95 -1.16
C ILE A 252 -12.66 -4.23 -1.90
N VAL A 253 -13.88 -4.27 -2.43
CA VAL A 253 -14.42 -5.40 -3.18
C VAL A 253 -14.90 -4.92 -4.55
N ASP A 254 -15.25 -5.88 -5.39
CA ASP A 254 -15.84 -5.64 -6.72
C ASP A 254 -14.98 -4.85 -7.71
N LEU A 255 -13.66 -5.01 -7.61
CA LEU A 255 -12.75 -4.62 -8.69
C LEU A 255 -12.91 -5.57 -9.89
N ASP A 256 -12.86 -5.03 -11.09
CA ASP A 256 -13.22 -5.73 -12.32
C ASP A 256 -12.14 -5.67 -13.41
N SER A 257 -11.05 -4.92 -13.21
CA SER A 257 -10.02 -4.72 -14.24
C SER A 257 -9.24 -6.01 -14.55
N HIS A 258 -9.12 -6.91 -13.58
CA HIS A 258 -8.33 -8.13 -13.69
C HIS A 258 -9.10 -9.38 -13.26
N PRO A 259 -9.00 -10.50 -14.01
CA PRO A 259 -9.76 -11.72 -13.75
C PRO A 259 -9.48 -12.37 -12.38
N ASN A 260 -8.30 -12.16 -11.81
CA ASN A 260 -7.91 -12.75 -10.52
C ASN A 260 -8.04 -11.79 -9.33
N PHE A 261 -8.16 -10.48 -9.55
CA PHE A 261 -8.07 -9.49 -8.49
C PHE A 261 -9.36 -8.67 -8.47
N SER A 262 -10.34 -9.09 -7.65
CA SER A 262 -11.53 -8.27 -7.39
C SER A 262 -11.55 -7.61 -6.01
N ARG A 263 -10.50 -7.84 -5.21
CA ARG A 263 -10.41 -7.36 -3.84
C ARG A 263 -9.05 -6.76 -3.55
N LEU A 264 -9.05 -5.79 -2.65
CA LEU A 264 -7.84 -5.23 -2.06
C LEU A 264 -8.10 -4.97 -0.58
N THR A 265 -7.22 -5.46 0.27
CA THR A 265 -7.16 -5.07 1.67
C THR A 265 -6.02 -4.08 1.87
N ILE A 266 -6.35 -2.94 2.47
CA ILE A 266 -5.38 -1.94 2.93
C ILE A 266 -5.34 -2.03 4.45
N VAL A 267 -4.14 -2.18 5.00
CA VAL A 267 -3.91 -2.17 6.45
C VAL A 267 -2.87 -1.12 6.78
N GLY A 268 -3.10 -0.31 7.81
CA GLY A 268 -2.09 0.64 8.29
C GLY A 268 -1.82 0.49 9.78
N TRP A 269 -0.54 0.63 10.14
CA TRP A 269 -0.06 0.79 11.52
C TRP A 269 0.67 2.12 11.65
N GLU A 270 0.33 2.90 12.67
CA GLU A 270 1.19 4.00 13.11
C GLU A 270 2.32 3.43 13.98
N ILE A 271 3.55 3.82 13.69
CA ILE A 271 4.77 3.35 14.35
C ILE A 271 5.26 4.46 15.30
N MET A 272 5.55 4.09 16.55
CA MET A 272 5.94 4.98 17.66
C MET A 272 7.35 4.66 18.16
#